data_AF-A0A2V8F620-F1
#
_entry.id   AF-A0A2V8F620-F1
#
_cell.length_a   1.000
_cell.length_b   1.000
_cell.length_c   1.000
_cell.angle_alpha   90.00
_cell.angle_beta   90.00
_cell.angle_gamma   90.00
#
_symmetry.space_group_name_H-M   'P 1'
#
loop_
_entity.id
_entity.type
_entity.pdbx_description
1 polymer ?
#
loop_
_entity_poly.entity_id
_entity_poly.type
_entity_poly.pdbx_seq_one_letter_code
_entity_poly.pdbx_strand_id
1 'polypeptide(L)'
;MIWKTLLFSLFALGTACLAGGDRLSAQTPADDSGTLRSRLERRFEVFPLQDGALLRPRDRRSFGSIEVSGGGIAVDGKPVTGAELREALGADAPLVLQLSYLNDADRRAMFGSPGAPPVAERPGPSADRPRAERESRRERRSRRGPRDQDRVRIGGSVTVSEDEVVEGNVVAIGGSALVDGVVHGDVVAIGGAISLGPQAVVDENVVVVGGALNRDPTARIGGQISVIGIGPFHLGRWAWAGPFLGRWGSMVSSAFAFVATLARLIILSLFAALVVLLGRDYMEKVSTRAAAEPLKAGIIGLLAQVLFLPALVITIVTFVITIVGIPLLILIPFAILGLIILAVVGFTGVAYRVGGILSSRLGWPLDNPYRVTVAGIVLLMAPVLLARVAGLGGGLMFPVTFALGLIGAAVEYVAWTIGLGAVALNRFERLQGVRPAPVA
;
A
#
# COMPACT_ATOMS: atom_id res chain seq x y z
N MET A 1 1.38 39.76 -24.30
CA MET A 1 2.06 38.66 -25.02
C MET A 1 2.73 37.65 -24.07
N ILE A 2 3.41 38.09 -23.01
CA ILE A 2 4.19 37.25 -22.08
C ILE A 2 3.37 36.18 -21.33
N TRP A 3 2.10 36.45 -21.04
CA TRP A 3 1.24 35.49 -20.32
C TRP A 3 0.78 34.32 -21.20
N LYS A 4 0.67 34.53 -22.53
CA LYS A 4 0.36 33.46 -23.50
C LYS A 4 1.52 32.49 -23.63
N THR A 5 2.76 32.98 -23.61
CA THR A 5 3.98 32.16 -23.66
C THR A 5 4.22 31.37 -22.37
N LEU A 6 3.96 31.96 -21.19
CA LEU A 6 4.07 31.23 -19.91
C LEU A 6 3.04 30.10 -19.78
N LEU A 7 1.82 30.31 -20.29
CA LEU A 7 0.78 29.27 -20.31
C LEU A 7 1.09 28.16 -21.33
N PHE A 8 1.67 28.51 -22.49
CA PHE A 8 2.13 27.55 -23.50
C PHE A 8 3.28 26.67 -23.01
N SER A 9 4.24 27.24 -22.27
CA SER A 9 5.34 26.47 -21.68
C SER A 9 4.87 25.48 -20.62
N LEU A 10 3.83 25.83 -19.84
CA LEU A 10 3.20 24.94 -18.86
C LEU A 10 2.39 23.82 -19.51
N PHE A 11 1.76 24.09 -20.66
CA PHE A 11 1.02 23.08 -21.43
C PHE A 11 1.95 22.14 -22.21
N ALA A 12 3.10 22.63 -22.69
CA ALA A 12 4.13 21.84 -23.35
C ALA A 12 4.79 20.82 -22.41
N LEU A 13 4.96 21.16 -21.12
CA LEU A 13 5.45 20.21 -20.11
C LEU A 13 4.43 19.11 -19.78
N GLY A 14 3.14 19.41 -19.85
CA GLY A 14 2.06 18.43 -19.61
C GLY A 14 1.79 17.48 -20.78
N THR A 15 2.15 17.87 -22.01
CA THR A 15 1.95 17.07 -23.23
C THR A 15 3.18 16.25 -23.62
N ALA A 16 4.39 16.63 -23.18
CA ALA A 16 5.61 15.88 -23.45
C ALA A 16 5.70 14.52 -22.74
N CYS A 17 4.88 14.25 -21.71
CA CYS A 17 4.86 12.94 -21.03
C CYS A 17 4.05 11.86 -21.76
N LEU A 18 3.39 12.17 -22.89
CA LEU A 18 2.63 11.19 -23.68
C LEU A 18 3.27 10.83 -25.03
N ALA A 19 4.47 11.35 -25.32
CA ALA A 19 5.23 11.02 -26.52
C ALA A 19 6.71 10.87 -26.16
N GLY A 20 7.07 9.69 -25.65
CA GLY A 20 8.44 9.38 -25.25
C GLY A 20 8.61 7.90 -24.94
N GLY A 21 8.13 7.05 -25.84
CA GLY A 21 8.59 5.66 -25.91
C GLY A 21 10.06 5.61 -26.33
N ASP A 22 10.73 4.58 -25.82
CA ASP A 22 12.08 4.12 -26.15
C ASP A 22 13.24 5.01 -25.72
N ARG A 23 13.58 4.87 -24.43
CA ARG A 23 14.99 4.84 -24.02
C ARG A 23 15.24 3.61 -23.17
N LEU A 24 15.66 2.56 -23.86
CA LEU A 24 16.61 1.52 -23.46
C LEU A 24 16.80 1.42 -21.94
N SER A 25 16.02 0.53 -21.34
CA SER A 25 16.30 -0.03 -20.03
C SER A 25 17.70 -0.64 -20.06
N ALA A 26 18.68 0.04 -19.48
CA ALA A 26 19.79 -0.66 -18.86
C ALA A 26 19.16 -1.42 -17.68
N GLN A 27 18.77 -2.68 -17.92
CA GLN A 27 18.32 -3.57 -16.86
C GLN A 27 19.48 -3.71 -15.86
N THR A 28 19.34 -3.05 -14.72
CA THR A 28 20.23 -3.23 -13.58
C THR A 28 20.12 -4.69 -13.12
N PRO A 29 21.23 -5.43 -12.91
CA PRO A 29 21.21 -6.83 -12.48
C PRO A 29 20.37 -7.10 -11.21
N ALA A 30 20.14 -6.06 -10.41
CA ALA A 30 19.36 -6.11 -9.18
C ALA A 30 17.85 -6.37 -9.39
N ASP A 31 17.26 -5.94 -10.52
CA ASP A 31 15.81 -6.07 -10.75
C ASP A 31 15.43 -7.50 -11.20
N ASP A 32 16.25 -8.10 -12.06
CA ASP A 32 16.14 -9.52 -12.43
C ASP A 32 16.46 -10.43 -11.24
N SER A 33 17.41 -10.03 -10.39
CA SER A 33 17.77 -10.75 -9.17
C SER A 33 16.63 -10.82 -8.14
N GLY A 34 15.92 -9.70 -7.92
CA GLY A 34 14.78 -9.64 -7.02
C GLY A 34 13.56 -10.43 -7.51
N THR A 35 13.29 -10.39 -8.82
CA THR A 35 12.21 -11.18 -9.42
C THR A 35 12.51 -12.68 -9.40
N LEU A 36 13.76 -13.10 -9.63
CA LEU A 36 14.19 -14.49 -9.54
C LEU A 36 14.08 -15.01 -8.10
N ARG A 37 14.55 -14.25 -7.11
CA ARG A 37 14.44 -14.59 -5.68
C ARG A 37 13.00 -14.87 -5.26
N SER A 38 12.07 -13.96 -5.61
CA SER A 38 10.65 -14.12 -5.28
C SER A 38 9.98 -15.33 -5.95
N ARG A 39 10.45 -15.76 -7.12
CA ARG A 39 9.95 -16.95 -7.82
C ARG A 39 10.52 -18.23 -7.23
N LEU A 40 11.78 -18.22 -6.79
CA LEU A 40 12.42 -19.34 -6.10
C LEU A 40 11.81 -19.57 -4.72
N GLU A 41 11.69 -18.53 -3.87
CA GLU A 41 11.15 -18.65 -2.49
C GLU A 41 9.69 -19.12 -2.43
N ARG A 42 8.91 -18.90 -3.50
CA ARG A 42 7.53 -19.40 -3.61
C ARG A 42 7.45 -20.92 -3.75
N ARG A 43 8.44 -21.55 -4.37
CA ARG A 43 8.42 -22.96 -4.76
C ARG A 43 9.42 -23.81 -3.98
N PHE A 44 10.51 -23.17 -3.55
CA PHE A 44 11.62 -23.76 -2.84
C PHE A 44 11.91 -22.98 -1.56
N GLU A 45 12.24 -23.68 -0.49
CA GLU A 45 12.91 -23.13 0.68
C GLU A 45 14.42 -23.09 0.38
N VAL A 46 15.01 -21.90 0.42
CA VAL A 46 16.40 -21.67 0.02
C VAL A 46 17.29 -21.53 1.25
N PHE A 47 18.32 -22.38 1.37
CA PHE A 47 19.35 -22.28 2.40
C PHE A 47 20.67 -21.86 1.76
N PRO A 48 21.28 -20.72 2.16
CA PRO A 48 22.57 -20.31 1.65
C PRO A 48 23.68 -21.26 2.15
N LEU A 49 24.57 -21.68 1.26
CA LEU A 49 25.78 -22.45 1.56
C LEU A 49 27.03 -21.57 1.35
N GLN A 50 28.19 -21.97 1.89
CA GLN A 50 29.44 -21.23 1.71
C GLN A 50 29.81 -21.06 0.22
N ASP A 51 29.55 -22.12 -0.57
CA ASP A 51 29.90 -22.21 -1.99
C ASP A 51 28.67 -22.47 -2.90
N GLY A 52 27.47 -22.06 -2.46
CA GLY A 52 26.25 -22.37 -3.22
C GLY A 52 24.93 -22.04 -2.54
N ALA A 53 23.84 -22.66 -3.02
CA ALA A 53 22.52 -22.60 -2.41
C ALA A 53 21.85 -23.99 -2.45
N LEU A 54 21.25 -24.38 -1.33
CA LEU A 54 20.43 -25.58 -1.22
C LEU A 54 18.95 -25.18 -1.39
N LEU A 55 18.29 -25.75 -2.37
CA LEU A 55 16.88 -25.57 -2.66
C LEU A 55 16.11 -26.80 -2.21
N ARG A 56 15.17 -26.62 -1.28
CA ARG A 56 14.27 -27.68 -0.84
C ARG A 56 12.85 -27.42 -1.36
N PRO A 57 12.25 -28.32 -2.15
CA PRO A 57 10.88 -28.13 -2.63
C PRO A 57 9.90 -28.00 -1.46
N ARG A 58 8.98 -27.03 -1.53
CA ARG A 58 7.93 -26.86 -0.51
C ARG A 58 6.81 -27.92 -0.63
N ASP A 59 6.64 -28.50 -1.82
CA ASP A 59 5.68 -29.58 -2.05
C ASP A 59 6.28 -30.97 -1.81
N ARG A 60 5.58 -31.78 -1.01
CA ARG A 60 6.02 -33.10 -0.51
C ARG A 60 6.16 -34.21 -1.56
N ARG A 61 6.04 -33.94 -2.86
CA ARG A 61 5.87 -34.98 -3.90
C ARG A 61 7.03 -35.17 -4.88
N SER A 62 8.08 -34.36 -4.83
CA SER A 62 9.14 -34.45 -5.85
C SER A 62 10.49 -33.98 -5.29
N PHE A 63 11.34 -34.96 -4.96
CA PHE A 63 12.77 -34.86 -4.58
C PHE A 63 13.05 -34.18 -3.22
N GLY A 64 14.13 -34.61 -2.55
CA GLY A 64 14.44 -34.22 -1.17
C GLY A 64 15.21 -32.90 -1.05
N SER A 65 16.17 -32.67 -1.93
CA SER A 65 17.04 -31.49 -1.93
C SER A 65 17.76 -31.31 -3.26
N ILE A 66 17.90 -30.06 -3.70
CA ILE A 66 18.66 -29.68 -4.89
C ILE A 66 19.78 -28.75 -4.44
N GLU A 67 21.02 -29.10 -4.75
CA GLU A 67 22.19 -28.29 -4.40
C GLU A 67 22.77 -27.65 -5.66
N VAL A 68 23.02 -26.34 -5.59
CA VAL A 68 23.65 -25.57 -6.66
C VAL A 68 24.94 -24.98 -6.10
N SER A 69 26.09 -25.56 -6.48
CA SER A 69 27.43 -25.13 -6.06
C SER A 69 28.34 -24.94 -7.28
N GLY A 70 29.41 -24.14 -7.14
CA GLY A 70 30.31 -23.58 -8.17
C GLY A 70 30.86 -24.53 -9.25
N GLY A 71 29.98 -25.06 -10.09
CA GLY A 71 30.29 -25.91 -11.24
C GLY A 71 29.27 -27.02 -11.55
N GLY A 72 28.26 -27.25 -10.71
CA GLY A 72 27.31 -28.35 -10.93
C GLY A 72 26.02 -28.24 -10.13
N ILE A 73 25.00 -28.96 -10.61
CA ILE A 73 23.71 -29.09 -9.94
C ILE A 73 23.61 -30.53 -9.45
N ALA A 74 23.33 -30.73 -8.17
CA ALA A 74 23.09 -32.05 -7.61
C ALA A 74 21.64 -32.17 -7.14
N VAL A 75 21.02 -33.32 -7.39
CA VAL A 75 19.69 -33.66 -6.88
C VAL A 75 19.85 -34.84 -5.95
N ASP A 76 19.44 -34.69 -4.70
CA ASP A 76 19.58 -35.69 -3.64
C ASP A 76 21.01 -36.24 -3.50
N GLY A 77 22.00 -35.36 -3.68
CA GLY A 77 23.43 -35.68 -3.57
C GLY A 77 24.05 -36.35 -4.79
N LYS A 78 23.32 -36.54 -5.90
CA LYS A 78 23.87 -37.03 -7.17
C LYS A 78 24.06 -35.87 -8.14
N PRO A 79 25.22 -35.73 -8.81
CA PRO A 79 25.40 -34.71 -9.84
C PRO A 79 24.50 -35.01 -11.04
N VAL A 80 23.82 -33.98 -11.54
CA VAL A 80 22.83 -34.06 -12.62
C VAL A 80 23.16 -33.04 -13.70
N THR A 81 23.04 -33.43 -14.96
CA THR A 81 23.21 -32.52 -16.10
C THR A 81 21.97 -31.64 -16.30
N GLY A 82 22.11 -30.51 -17.01
CA GLY A 82 20.97 -29.64 -17.29
C GLY A 82 19.83 -30.30 -18.09
N ALA A 83 20.09 -31.40 -18.81
CA ALA A 83 19.07 -32.18 -19.51
C ALA A 83 18.27 -33.06 -18.53
N GLU A 84 18.97 -33.83 -17.69
CA GLU A 84 18.37 -34.68 -16.66
C GLU A 84 17.62 -33.86 -15.60
N LEU A 85 18.08 -32.64 -15.31
CA LEU A 85 17.38 -31.71 -14.42
C LEU A 85 16.03 -31.26 -14.99
N ARG A 86 15.91 -31.08 -16.31
CA ARG A 86 14.63 -30.73 -16.97
C ARG A 86 13.66 -31.91 -16.96
N GLU A 87 14.19 -33.13 -17.08
CA GLU A 87 13.39 -34.34 -16.97
C GLU A 87 12.89 -34.57 -15.53
N ALA A 88 13.73 -34.28 -14.53
CA ALA A 88 13.36 -34.42 -13.12
C ALA A 88 12.42 -33.30 -12.63
N LEU A 89 12.70 -32.04 -12.94
CA LEU A 89 11.99 -30.88 -12.37
C LEU A 89 10.93 -30.26 -13.29
N GLY A 90 10.84 -30.69 -14.55
CA GLY A 90 9.84 -30.20 -15.51
C GLY A 90 9.80 -28.68 -15.61
N ALA A 91 8.66 -28.08 -15.22
CA ALA A 91 8.42 -26.64 -15.27
C ALA A 91 9.33 -25.81 -14.33
N ASP A 92 10.08 -26.46 -13.43
CA ASP A 92 10.82 -25.81 -12.35
C ASP A 92 12.32 -25.77 -12.63
N ALA A 93 12.77 -26.61 -13.57
CA ALA A 93 14.16 -26.66 -14.02
C ALA A 93 14.70 -25.31 -14.52
N PRO A 94 13.94 -24.45 -15.23
CA PRO A 94 14.45 -23.16 -15.67
C PRO A 94 14.89 -22.24 -14.53
N LEU A 95 14.23 -22.31 -13.37
CA LEU A 95 14.55 -21.48 -12.20
C LEU A 95 15.87 -21.92 -11.55
N VAL A 96 16.08 -23.23 -11.44
CA VAL A 96 17.32 -23.81 -10.89
C VAL A 96 18.49 -23.58 -11.85
N LEU A 97 18.26 -23.69 -13.16
CA LEU A 97 19.26 -23.39 -14.18
C LEU A 97 19.67 -21.91 -14.14
N GLN A 98 18.71 -20.98 -14.03
CA GLN A 98 19.01 -19.56 -13.89
C GLN A 98 19.87 -19.28 -12.64
N LEU A 99 19.58 -19.94 -11.52
CA LEU A 99 20.40 -19.83 -10.31
C LEU A 99 21.83 -20.40 -10.52
N SER A 100 21.98 -21.46 -11.31
CA SER A 100 23.29 -22.06 -11.60
C SER A 100 24.20 -21.18 -12.45
N TYR A 101 23.63 -20.31 -13.29
CA TYR A 101 24.38 -19.35 -14.11
C TYR A 101 24.84 -18.10 -13.34
N LEU A 102 24.27 -17.83 -12.17
CA LEU A 102 24.72 -16.73 -11.31
C LEU A 102 26.06 -17.06 -10.67
N ASN A 103 26.96 -16.07 -10.63
CA ASN A 103 28.23 -16.22 -9.94
C ASN A 103 28.03 -16.28 -8.41
N ASP A 104 29.04 -16.75 -7.68
CA ASP A 104 28.95 -16.94 -6.23
C ASP A 104 28.72 -15.63 -5.46
N ALA A 105 29.24 -14.50 -5.95
CA ALA A 105 29.05 -13.21 -5.31
C ALA A 105 27.59 -12.74 -5.40
N ASP A 106 26.96 -12.90 -6.56
CA ASP A 106 25.58 -12.52 -6.83
C ASP A 106 24.59 -13.46 -6.12
N ARG A 107 24.90 -14.77 -6.05
CA ARG A 107 24.13 -15.72 -5.25
C ARG A 107 24.16 -15.38 -3.76
N ARG A 108 25.33 -15.02 -3.23
CA ARG A 108 25.47 -14.58 -1.82
C ARG A 108 24.79 -13.23 -1.58
N ALA A 109 24.84 -12.29 -2.53
CA ALA A 109 24.10 -11.03 -2.41
C ALA A 109 22.58 -11.26 -2.44
N MET A 110 22.12 -12.27 -3.18
CA MET A 110 20.71 -12.62 -3.28
C MET A 110 20.17 -13.36 -2.05
N PHE A 111 20.95 -14.23 -1.40
CA PHE A 111 20.46 -15.11 -0.32
C PHE A 111 21.23 -15.03 1.00
N GLY A 112 22.36 -14.33 1.05
CA GLY A 112 23.18 -14.15 2.24
C GLY A 112 22.72 -12.98 3.12
N SER A 113 23.04 -13.07 4.42
CA SER A 113 22.93 -11.94 5.36
C SER A 113 24.27 -11.17 5.37
N PRO A 114 24.30 -9.84 5.47
CA PRO A 114 25.56 -9.09 5.45
C PRO A 114 26.40 -9.40 6.71
N GLY A 115 27.57 -10.01 6.52
CA GLY A 115 28.65 -10.05 7.50
C GLY A 115 28.58 -11.16 8.54
N ALA A 116 29.24 -12.29 8.27
CA ALA A 116 29.79 -13.16 9.30
C ALA A 116 31.30 -13.34 9.03
N PRO A 117 32.19 -13.07 10.00
CA PRO A 117 33.63 -13.22 9.83
C PRO A 117 34.04 -14.70 9.65
N PRO A 118 35.21 -14.97 9.03
CA PRO A 118 35.62 -16.33 8.67
C PRO A 118 35.95 -17.14 9.93
N VAL A 119 35.19 -18.22 10.16
CA VAL A 119 35.50 -19.20 11.21
C VAL A 119 36.66 -20.05 10.73
N ALA A 120 37.73 -20.05 11.51
CA ALA A 120 38.95 -20.81 11.29
C ALA A 120 38.68 -22.32 11.21
N GLU A 121 39.42 -22.92 10.28
CA GLU A 121 39.56 -24.33 9.95
C GLU A 121 39.80 -25.21 11.19
N ARG A 122 38.98 -26.26 11.37
CA ARG A 122 39.27 -27.34 12.32
C ARG A 122 39.62 -28.61 11.55
N PRO A 123 40.72 -29.32 11.91
CA PRO A 123 41.06 -30.59 11.28
C PRO A 123 40.09 -31.70 11.68
N GLY A 124 39.92 -32.66 10.75
CA GLY A 124 39.17 -33.90 10.91
C GLY A 124 39.82 -34.94 11.86
N PRO A 125 39.27 -36.17 11.90
CA PRO A 125 38.77 -36.76 13.13
C PRO A 125 39.67 -37.87 13.69
N SER A 126 39.58 -38.09 15.01
CA SER A 126 40.00 -39.35 15.63
C SER A 126 38.88 -39.93 16.48
N ALA A 127 38.63 -41.20 16.22
CA ALA A 127 37.60 -42.05 16.78
C ALA A 127 37.77 -42.21 18.29
N ASP A 128 36.66 -42.07 19.02
CA ASP A 128 36.18 -43.10 19.95
C ASP A 128 34.79 -42.71 20.46
N ARG A 129 33.82 -43.60 20.24
CA ARG A 129 32.49 -43.58 20.87
C ARG A 129 32.45 -44.83 21.76
N PRO A 130 31.87 -44.76 22.98
CA PRO A 130 30.41 -44.70 23.05
C PRO A 130 29.85 -43.95 24.29
N ARG A 131 29.29 -42.75 24.06
CA ARG A 131 28.31 -42.14 24.99
C ARG A 131 27.15 -41.40 24.29
N ALA A 132 27.28 -41.15 22.98
CA ALA A 132 26.36 -40.32 22.19
C ALA A 132 25.03 -40.99 21.76
N GLU A 133 24.80 -42.26 22.09
CA GLU A 133 23.56 -42.96 21.70
C GLU A 133 22.44 -42.82 22.74
N ARG A 134 22.74 -42.33 23.95
CA ARG A 134 21.72 -42.01 24.96
C ARG A 134 21.18 -40.58 24.86
N GLU A 135 21.90 -39.65 24.23
CA GLU A 135 21.45 -38.26 24.05
C GLU A 135 20.64 -38.04 22.77
N SER A 136 20.97 -38.74 21.67
CA SER A 136 20.25 -38.63 20.40
C SER A 136 18.83 -39.23 20.41
N ARG A 137 18.50 -40.08 21.39
CA ARG A 137 17.12 -40.54 21.64
C ARG A 137 16.31 -39.57 22.52
N ARG A 138 16.96 -38.66 23.24
CA ARG A 138 16.30 -37.57 23.98
C ARG A 138 15.97 -36.37 23.09
N GLU A 139 16.83 -36.03 22.14
CA GLU A 139 16.60 -34.89 21.25
C GLU A 139 15.53 -35.14 20.16
N ARG A 140 15.37 -36.38 19.69
CA ARG A 140 14.31 -36.69 18.70
C ARG A 140 12.91 -36.89 19.28
N ARG A 141 12.75 -36.85 20.61
CA ARG A 141 11.44 -36.89 21.27
C ARG A 141 10.90 -35.52 21.72
N SER A 142 11.67 -34.44 21.58
CA SER A 142 11.27 -33.11 22.06
C SER A 142 10.39 -32.30 21.08
N ARG A 143 10.32 -32.62 19.78
CA ARG A 143 9.47 -31.87 18.82
C ARG A 143 7.96 -32.10 18.95
N ARG A 144 7.52 -32.86 19.96
CA ARG A 144 6.13 -32.94 20.43
C ARG A 144 6.13 -33.08 21.95
N GLY A 145 6.54 -32.02 22.64
CA GLY A 145 6.24 -31.81 24.06
C GLY A 145 4.80 -31.31 24.26
N PRO A 146 4.15 -31.59 25.40
CA PRO A 146 2.72 -31.32 25.63
C PRO A 146 2.38 -29.83 25.50
N ARG A 147 1.18 -29.53 25.01
CA ARG A 147 0.56 -28.18 24.95
C ARG A 147 0.29 -27.56 26.34
N ASP A 148 1.05 -27.96 27.36
CA ASP A 148 0.79 -27.73 28.79
C ASP A 148 1.78 -26.73 29.42
N GLN A 149 2.76 -26.24 28.64
CA GLN A 149 3.77 -25.28 29.10
C GLN A 149 3.63 -23.89 28.46
N ASP A 150 2.77 -23.75 27.45
CA ASP A 150 2.44 -22.46 26.84
C ASP A 150 1.40 -21.73 27.70
N ARG A 151 1.65 -20.46 28.04
CA ARG A 151 0.71 -19.59 28.74
C ARG A 151 -0.01 -18.69 27.74
N VAL A 152 -1.16 -19.16 27.27
CA VAL A 152 -2.03 -18.41 26.36
C VAL A 152 -3.24 -17.84 27.11
N ARG A 153 -3.44 -16.51 27.03
CA ARG A 153 -4.65 -15.85 27.54
C ARG A 153 -5.33 -15.03 26.45
N ILE A 154 -6.64 -15.18 26.34
CA ILE A 154 -7.50 -14.46 25.39
C ILE A 154 -8.43 -13.54 26.19
N GLY A 155 -8.41 -12.25 25.89
CA GLY A 155 -9.18 -11.20 26.57
C GLY A 155 -8.62 -10.77 27.93
N GLY A 156 -7.40 -11.19 28.29
CA GLY A 156 -6.79 -10.89 29.58
C GLY A 156 -5.28 -10.80 29.52
N SER A 157 -4.68 -10.17 30.54
CA SER A 157 -3.24 -9.96 30.63
C SER A 157 -2.50 -11.17 31.22
N VAL A 158 -1.25 -11.36 30.82
CA VAL A 158 -0.34 -12.36 31.38
C VAL A 158 0.73 -11.65 32.20
N THR A 159 1.01 -12.17 33.39
CA THR A 159 2.11 -11.71 34.23
C THR A 159 3.02 -12.88 34.55
N VAL A 160 4.32 -12.70 34.31
CA VAL A 160 5.40 -13.62 34.67
C VAL A 160 6.26 -12.89 35.71
N SER A 161 6.23 -13.34 36.95
CA SER A 161 6.99 -12.73 38.05
C SER A 161 8.48 -13.07 38.01
N GLU A 162 9.31 -12.34 38.74
CA GLU A 162 10.78 -12.50 38.76
C GLU A 162 11.24 -13.94 39.07
N ASP A 163 10.52 -14.64 39.97
CA ASP A 163 10.82 -16.03 40.37
C ASP A 163 10.19 -17.09 39.44
N GLU A 164 9.48 -16.67 38.40
CA GLU A 164 8.74 -17.55 37.51
C GLU A 164 9.54 -17.87 36.24
N VAL A 165 9.60 -19.16 35.91
CA VAL A 165 10.21 -19.66 34.67
C VAL A 165 9.13 -20.32 33.82
N VAL A 166 8.92 -19.79 32.61
CA VAL A 166 7.99 -20.33 31.61
C VAL A 166 8.79 -21.06 30.54
N GLU A 167 8.66 -22.39 30.52
CA GLU A 167 9.35 -23.27 29.56
C GLU A 167 8.82 -23.14 28.12
N GLY A 168 7.59 -22.62 27.95
CA GLY A 168 6.93 -22.45 26.66
C GLY A 168 6.72 -20.99 26.25
N ASN A 169 5.73 -20.77 25.39
CA ASN A 169 5.40 -19.45 24.85
C ASN A 169 4.43 -18.69 25.75
N VAL A 170 4.59 -17.37 25.82
CA VAL A 170 3.66 -16.47 26.50
C VAL A 170 2.87 -15.69 25.45
N VAL A 171 1.56 -15.91 25.36
CA VAL A 171 0.71 -15.26 24.36
C VAL A 171 -0.48 -14.56 25.03
N ALA A 172 -0.57 -13.24 24.86
CA ALA A 172 -1.69 -12.43 25.31
C ALA A 172 -2.46 -11.85 24.10
N ILE A 173 -3.73 -12.22 23.94
CA ILE A 173 -4.59 -11.72 22.86
C ILE A 173 -5.63 -10.78 23.48
N GLY A 174 -5.62 -9.50 23.11
CA GLY A 174 -6.51 -8.47 23.66
C GLY A 174 -6.15 -8.01 25.08
N GLY A 175 -4.93 -8.30 25.55
CA GLY A 175 -4.41 -7.94 26.87
C GLY A 175 -2.91 -7.71 26.84
N SER A 176 -2.34 -7.24 27.96
CA SER A 176 -0.90 -6.91 28.05
C SER A 176 -0.09 -8.07 28.63
N ALA A 177 1.18 -8.17 28.28
CA ALA A 177 2.11 -9.12 28.89
C ALA A 177 3.15 -8.37 29.74
N LEU A 178 3.19 -8.64 31.04
CA LEU A 178 4.22 -8.14 31.96
C LEU A 178 5.16 -9.31 32.28
N VAL A 179 6.44 -9.18 31.94
CA VAL A 179 7.43 -10.23 32.13
C VAL A 179 8.59 -9.65 32.92
N ASP A 180 8.78 -10.15 34.14
CA ASP A 180 9.91 -9.82 35.01
C ASP A 180 10.80 -11.06 35.27
N GLY A 181 10.34 -12.27 34.93
CA GLY A 181 11.06 -13.54 35.06
C GLY A 181 11.64 -14.09 33.75
N VAL A 182 11.79 -15.41 33.67
CA VAL A 182 12.43 -16.11 32.54
C VAL A 182 11.39 -16.77 31.64
N VAL A 183 11.48 -16.54 30.32
CA VAL A 183 10.67 -17.19 29.30
C VAL A 183 11.59 -17.83 28.27
N HIS A 184 11.53 -19.15 28.16
CA HIS A 184 12.36 -19.91 27.22
C HIS A 184 11.81 -19.89 25.79
N GLY A 185 10.52 -19.59 25.60
CA GLY A 185 9.88 -19.45 24.28
C GLY A 185 9.65 -18.01 23.82
N ASP A 186 8.69 -17.84 22.90
CA ASP A 186 8.30 -16.53 22.37
C ASP A 186 7.37 -15.78 23.34
N VAL A 187 7.48 -14.44 23.36
CA VAL A 187 6.52 -13.55 24.04
C VAL A 187 5.74 -12.76 22.98
N VAL A 188 4.43 -12.99 22.92
CA VAL A 188 3.54 -12.39 21.91
C VAL A 188 2.40 -11.65 22.59
N ALA A 189 2.20 -10.38 22.24
CA ALA A 189 1.01 -9.62 22.61
C ALA A 189 0.31 -9.05 21.39
N ILE A 190 -0.99 -9.33 21.26
CA ILE A 190 -1.84 -8.86 20.16
C ILE A 190 -2.89 -7.90 20.73
N GLY A 191 -2.83 -6.63 20.34
CA GLY A 191 -3.75 -5.57 20.78
C GLY A 191 -3.47 -5.01 22.18
N GLY A 192 -2.34 -5.36 22.79
CA GLY A 192 -1.92 -4.90 24.12
C GLY A 192 -0.42 -4.64 24.18
N ALA A 193 0.06 -4.13 25.33
CA ALA A 193 1.47 -3.78 25.51
C ALA A 193 2.29 -4.93 26.10
N ILE A 194 3.58 -5.01 25.74
CA ILE A 194 4.55 -5.86 26.44
C ILE A 194 5.43 -4.97 27.30
N SER A 195 5.56 -5.30 28.58
CA SER A 195 6.50 -4.68 29.52
C SER A 195 7.51 -5.72 29.98
N LEU A 196 8.79 -5.50 29.71
CA LEU A 196 9.90 -6.34 30.17
C LEU A 196 10.63 -5.61 31.29
N GLY A 197 10.63 -6.18 32.50
CA GLY A 197 11.32 -5.63 33.65
C GLY A 197 12.82 -5.93 33.70
N PRO A 198 13.50 -5.52 34.77
CA PRO A 198 14.96 -5.57 34.85
C PRO A 198 15.56 -6.99 34.82
N GLN A 199 14.84 -7.95 35.39
CA GLN A 199 15.25 -9.36 35.45
C GLN A 199 14.69 -10.20 34.29
N ALA A 200 13.98 -9.57 33.34
CA ALA A 200 13.32 -10.28 32.26
C ALA A 200 14.33 -10.91 31.29
N VAL A 201 14.23 -12.22 31.10
CA VAL A 201 15.03 -12.97 30.12
C VAL A 201 14.09 -13.71 29.17
N VAL A 202 14.16 -13.36 27.88
CA VAL A 202 13.42 -14.03 26.82
C VAL A 202 14.44 -14.67 25.87
N ASP A 203 14.44 -15.99 25.75
CA ASP A 203 15.44 -16.68 24.94
C ASP A 203 15.16 -16.60 23.44
N GLU A 204 13.89 -16.59 23.04
CA GLU A 204 13.46 -16.47 21.64
C GLU A 204 12.97 -15.05 21.30
N ASN A 205 11.83 -14.91 20.62
CA ASN A 205 11.41 -13.64 20.02
C ASN A 205 10.38 -12.90 20.86
N VAL A 206 10.36 -11.57 20.69
CA VAL A 206 9.35 -10.69 21.28
C VAL A 206 8.55 -10.05 20.16
N VAL A 207 7.25 -10.34 20.10
CA VAL A 207 6.35 -9.86 19.05
C VAL A 207 5.20 -9.06 19.65
N VAL A 208 5.13 -7.77 19.29
CA VAL A 208 4.02 -6.89 19.67
C VAL A 208 3.23 -6.54 18.44
N VAL A 209 1.92 -6.84 18.44
CA VAL A 209 1.01 -6.50 17.34
C VAL A 209 0.01 -5.47 17.84
N GLY A 210 0.11 -4.21 17.42
CA GLY A 210 -0.89 -3.17 17.73
C GLY A 210 -0.82 -2.56 19.13
N GLY A 211 0.26 -2.78 19.85
CA GLY A 211 0.54 -2.15 21.15
C GLY A 211 1.96 -1.61 21.24
N ALA A 212 2.38 -1.24 22.45
CA ALA A 212 3.71 -0.74 22.73
C ALA A 212 4.60 -1.81 23.38
N LEU A 213 5.90 -1.77 23.09
CA LEU A 213 6.91 -2.53 23.81
C LEU A 213 7.65 -1.56 24.74
N ASN A 214 7.56 -1.80 26.06
CA ASN A 214 8.37 -1.12 27.05
C ASN A 214 9.41 -2.10 27.59
N ARG A 215 10.70 -1.83 27.35
CA ARG A 215 11.80 -2.71 27.72
C ARG A 215 12.72 -1.98 28.68
N ASP A 216 12.95 -2.58 29.85
CA ASP A 216 14.01 -2.13 30.75
C ASP A 216 15.40 -2.36 30.11
N PRO A 217 16.36 -1.41 30.24
CA PRO A 217 17.70 -1.56 29.71
C PRO A 217 18.44 -2.84 30.11
N THR A 218 18.07 -3.44 31.25
CA THR A 218 18.72 -4.65 31.77
C THR A 218 18.08 -5.96 31.30
N ALA A 219 16.89 -5.90 30.67
CA ALA A 219 16.20 -7.05 30.11
C ALA A 219 16.99 -7.69 28.94
N ARG A 220 17.05 -9.01 28.90
CA ARG A 220 17.77 -9.78 27.86
C ARG A 220 16.79 -10.46 26.91
N ILE A 221 17.03 -10.29 25.61
CA ILE A 221 16.24 -10.92 24.55
C ILE A 221 17.23 -11.63 23.63
N GLY A 222 17.13 -12.95 23.52
CA GLY A 222 18.01 -13.80 22.72
C GLY A 222 17.65 -13.79 21.23
N GLY A 223 16.38 -13.59 20.88
CA GLY A 223 15.90 -13.52 19.51
C GLY A 223 15.58 -12.11 19.00
N GLN A 224 14.68 -12.03 18.01
CA GLN A 224 14.33 -10.79 17.33
C GLN A 224 13.19 -10.05 18.04
N ILE A 225 13.23 -8.71 17.95
CA ILE A 225 12.16 -7.84 18.43
C ILE A 225 11.35 -7.38 17.21
N SER A 226 10.08 -7.77 17.15
CA SER A 226 9.17 -7.41 16.06
C SER A 226 7.98 -6.63 16.62
N VAL A 227 8.01 -5.31 16.50
CA VAL A 227 6.89 -4.44 16.84
C VAL A 227 6.12 -4.15 15.57
N ILE A 228 5.11 -4.97 15.30
CA ILE A 228 4.14 -4.73 14.25
C ILE A 228 3.11 -3.75 14.81
N GLY A 229 3.33 -2.46 14.58
CA GLY A 229 2.28 -1.49 14.78
C GLY A 229 1.07 -1.91 13.93
N ILE A 230 -0.08 -2.17 14.56
CA ILE A 230 -1.35 -1.84 13.93
C ILE A 230 -1.34 -0.30 13.90
N GLY A 231 -0.56 0.25 12.98
CA GLY A 231 -0.78 1.62 12.53
C GLY A 231 -2.26 1.72 12.25
N PRO A 232 -2.90 2.85 12.58
CA PRO A 232 -4.34 3.00 12.44
C PRO A 232 -4.71 2.43 11.09
N PHE A 233 -5.66 1.48 11.04
CA PHE A 233 -6.28 1.08 9.77
C PHE A 233 -6.40 2.37 8.96
N HIS A 234 -5.66 2.48 7.86
CA HIS A 234 -5.61 3.69 7.05
C HIS A 234 -6.93 3.88 6.27
N LEU A 235 -8.06 3.63 6.93
CA LEU A 235 -9.40 4.10 6.64
C LEU A 235 -9.52 5.63 6.84
N GLY A 236 -8.44 6.29 7.30
CA GLY A 236 -8.40 7.72 7.63
C GLY A 236 -7.40 8.58 6.84
N ARG A 237 -6.71 8.07 5.80
CA ARG A 237 -6.05 8.96 4.80
C ARG A 237 -7.00 9.20 3.62
N TRP A 238 -8.25 9.48 3.94
CA TRP A 238 -9.29 9.85 2.99
C TRP A 238 -8.99 11.27 2.50
N ALA A 239 -8.15 11.36 1.46
CA ALA A 239 -7.99 12.40 0.41
C ALA A 239 -8.09 13.92 0.70
N TRP A 240 -8.43 14.37 1.90
CA TRP A 240 -8.68 15.78 2.25
C TRP A 240 -7.66 16.33 3.25
N ALA A 241 -6.94 15.47 3.98
CA ALA A 241 -5.92 15.87 4.96
C ALA A 241 -4.48 15.78 4.40
N GLY A 242 -4.17 16.55 3.35
CA GLY A 242 -2.79 16.70 2.88
C GLY A 242 -2.55 18.10 2.34
N PRO A 243 -2.08 19.05 3.16
CA PRO A 243 -0.65 19.14 3.51
C PRO A 243 -0.33 19.67 4.94
N PHE A 244 -1.27 19.67 5.88
CA PHE A 244 -1.10 20.42 7.15
C PHE A 244 -0.18 19.77 8.20
N LEU A 245 0.00 18.44 8.17
CA LEU A 245 0.69 17.70 9.25
C LEU A 245 1.97 16.95 8.82
N GLY A 246 2.33 16.93 7.53
CA GLY A 246 3.58 16.33 7.02
C GLY A 246 4.80 17.25 7.18
N ARG A 247 4.85 18.01 8.28
CA ARG A 247 5.76 19.11 8.58
C ARG A 247 7.14 18.62 9.05
N TRP A 248 7.76 17.70 8.31
CA TRP A 248 9.21 17.46 8.43
C TRP A 248 9.79 16.93 7.11
N GLY A 249 10.70 17.74 6.56
CA GLY A 249 11.16 17.74 5.18
C GLY A 249 11.83 16.47 4.65
N SER A 250 11.55 16.20 3.38
CA SER A 250 12.58 15.89 2.39
C SER A 250 12.04 16.24 1.01
N MET A 251 12.92 16.53 0.04
CA MET A 251 12.54 16.70 -1.37
C MET A 251 11.72 15.50 -1.88
N VAL A 252 11.93 14.32 -1.28
CA VAL A 252 11.22 13.07 -1.57
C VAL A 252 9.73 13.15 -1.20
N SER A 253 9.35 13.80 -0.09
CA SER A 253 7.93 13.93 0.29
C SER A 253 7.17 14.89 -0.62
N SER A 254 7.80 15.98 -1.05
CA SER A 254 7.25 16.89 -2.07
C SER A 254 7.14 16.19 -3.43
N ALA A 255 8.15 15.41 -3.83
CA ALA A 255 8.12 14.61 -5.06
C ALA A 255 6.99 13.57 -5.02
N PHE A 256 6.84 12.85 -3.90
CA PHE A 256 5.75 11.89 -3.72
C PHE A 256 4.37 12.57 -3.77
N ALA A 257 4.22 13.75 -3.16
CA ALA A 257 2.98 14.51 -3.25
C ALA A 257 2.66 14.99 -4.68
N PHE A 258 3.69 15.37 -5.45
CA PHE A 258 3.54 15.71 -6.87
C PHE A 258 3.10 14.48 -7.69
N VAL A 259 3.79 13.34 -7.52
CA VAL A 259 3.43 12.08 -8.20
C VAL A 259 2.01 11.65 -7.85
N ALA A 260 1.61 11.73 -6.58
CA ALA A 260 0.25 11.41 -6.14
C ALA A 260 -0.80 12.33 -6.77
N THR A 261 -0.48 13.63 -6.95
CA THR A 261 -1.36 14.59 -7.63
C THR A 261 -1.47 14.27 -9.13
N LEU A 262 -0.38 13.89 -9.77
CA LEU A 262 -0.37 13.46 -11.17
C LEU A 262 -1.17 12.17 -11.37
N ALA A 263 -0.98 11.17 -10.50
CA ALA A 263 -1.77 9.93 -10.52
C ALA A 263 -3.26 10.22 -10.32
N ARG A 264 -3.62 11.12 -9.38
CA ARG A 264 -5.00 11.56 -9.18
C ARG A 264 -5.57 12.21 -10.44
N LEU A 265 -4.81 13.07 -11.10
CA LEU A 265 -5.24 13.73 -12.34
C LEU A 265 -5.50 12.72 -13.46
N ILE A 266 -4.63 11.72 -13.61
CA ILE A 266 -4.79 10.64 -14.59
C ILE A 266 -6.05 9.82 -14.28
N ILE A 267 -6.22 9.40 -13.03
CA ILE A 267 -7.39 8.62 -12.59
C ILE A 267 -8.68 9.41 -12.82
N LEU A 268 -8.71 10.69 -12.42
CA LEU A 268 -9.86 11.55 -12.58
C LEU A 268 -10.20 11.79 -14.05
N SER A 269 -9.18 11.94 -14.90
CA SER A 269 -9.35 12.07 -16.35
C SER A 269 -9.89 10.79 -16.98
N LEU A 270 -9.44 9.62 -16.52
CA LEU A 270 -9.95 8.31 -16.95
C LEU A 270 -11.42 8.14 -16.55
N PHE A 271 -11.77 8.45 -15.31
CA PHE A 271 -13.17 8.39 -14.85
C PHE A 271 -14.05 9.40 -15.59
N ALA A 272 -13.58 10.62 -15.82
CA ALA A 272 -14.31 11.62 -16.59
C ALA A 272 -14.50 11.17 -18.04
N ALA A 273 -13.48 10.57 -18.66
CA ALA A 273 -13.62 9.96 -19.98
C ALA A 273 -14.65 8.83 -19.98
N LEU A 274 -14.64 7.96 -18.96
CA LEU A 274 -15.65 6.93 -18.80
C LEU A 274 -17.06 7.52 -18.68
N VAL A 275 -17.25 8.59 -17.91
CA VAL A 275 -18.54 9.30 -17.79
C VAL A 275 -18.99 9.87 -19.13
N VAL A 276 -18.10 10.53 -19.87
CA VAL A 276 -18.41 11.07 -21.20
C VAL A 276 -18.76 9.94 -22.17
N LEU A 277 -18.10 8.79 -22.08
CA LEU A 277 -18.36 7.62 -22.92
C LEU A 277 -19.71 6.96 -22.61
N LEU A 278 -20.05 6.77 -21.34
CA LEU A 278 -21.26 6.06 -20.91
C LEU A 278 -22.52 6.93 -20.96
N GLY A 279 -22.37 8.25 -20.86
CA GLY A 279 -23.49 9.15 -20.58
C GLY A 279 -23.33 10.54 -21.16
N ARG A 280 -22.83 10.66 -22.39
CA ARG A 280 -22.59 11.96 -23.07
C ARG A 280 -23.78 12.92 -22.96
N ASP A 281 -24.99 12.46 -23.33
CA ASP A 281 -26.20 13.29 -23.30
C ASP A 281 -26.60 13.70 -21.88
N TYR A 282 -26.31 12.85 -20.88
CA TYR A 282 -26.56 13.16 -19.48
C TYR A 282 -25.56 14.22 -18.99
N MET A 283 -24.29 14.08 -19.33
CA MET A 283 -23.22 15.02 -19.00
C MET A 283 -23.47 16.40 -19.63
N GLU A 284 -23.85 16.44 -20.91
CA GLU A 284 -24.16 17.70 -21.60
C GLU A 284 -25.32 18.44 -20.90
N LYS A 285 -26.39 17.73 -20.50
CA LYS A 285 -27.52 18.30 -19.73
C LYS A 285 -27.11 18.80 -18.34
N VAL A 286 -26.25 18.08 -17.63
CA VAL A 286 -25.72 18.52 -16.33
C VAL A 286 -24.83 19.75 -16.50
N SER A 287 -24.03 19.81 -17.57
CA SER A 287 -23.11 20.92 -17.87
C SER A 287 -23.84 22.23 -18.22
N THR A 288 -24.92 22.15 -19.00
CA THR A 288 -25.71 23.33 -19.39
C THR A 288 -26.42 23.94 -18.17
N ARG A 289 -26.87 23.11 -17.23
CA ARG A 289 -27.47 23.57 -15.97
C ARG A 289 -26.46 24.17 -15.01
N ALA A 290 -25.29 23.54 -14.85
CA ALA A 290 -24.19 24.13 -14.09
C ALA A 290 -23.76 25.50 -14.65
N ALA A 291 -23.88 25.69 -15.97
CA ALA A 291 -23.57 26.96 -16.63
C ALA A 291 -24.69 28.01 -16.52
N ALA A 292 -25.96 27.60 -16.47
CA ALA A 292 -27.09 28.51 -16.41
C ALA A 292 -27.17 29.24 -15.06
N GLU A 293 -26.98 28.52 -13.96
CA GLU A 293 -27.11 29.08 -12.60
C GLU A 293 -26.01 28.54 -11.65
N PRO A 294 -24.74 28.89 -11.87
CA PRO A 294 -23.61 28.33 -11.11
C PRO A 294 -23.70 28.62 -9.60
N LEU A 295 -24.23 29.79 -9.23
CA LEU A 295 -24.41 30.16 -7.83
C LEU A 295 -25.51 29.33 -7.16
N LYS A 296 -26.65 29.11 -7.83
CA LYS A 296 -27.73 28.27 -7.28
C LYS A 296 -27.30 26.82 -7.18
N ALA A 297 -26.62 26.29 -8.21
CA ALA A 297 -26.04 24.95 -8.17
C ALA A 297 -25.01 24.81 -7.03
N GLY A 298 -24.13 25.80 -6.83
CA GLY A 298 -23.17 25.82 -5.73
C GLY A 298 -23.84 25.83 -4.35
N ILE A 299 -24.85 26.70 -4.15
CA ILE A 299 -25.59 26.79 -2.88
C ILE A 299 -26.33 25.48 -2.59
N ILE A 300 -27.00 24.90 -3.58
CA ILE A 300 -27.73 23.63 -3.43
C ILE A 300 -26.76 22.49 -3.15
N GLY A 301 -25.61 22.45 -3.82
CA GLY A 301 -24.56 21.47 -3.56
C GLY A 301 -23.99 21.59 -2.15
N LEU A 302 -23.73 22.81 -1.68
CA LEU A 302 -23.24 23.06 -0.32
C LEU A 302 -24.29 22.71 0.73
N LEU A 303 -25.55 23.09 0.52
CA LEU A 303 -26.66 22.72 1.40
C LEU A 303 -26.84 21.21 1.45
N ALA A 304 -26.75 20.53 0.31
CA ALA A 304 -26.77 19.07 0.25
C ALA A 304 -25.62 18.47 1.05
N GLN A 305 -24.38 18.95 0.92
CA GLN A 305 -23.25 18.43 1.69
C GLN A 305 -23.39 18.66 3.20
N VAL A 306 -23.76 19.88 3.61
CA VAL A 306 -23.92 20.26 5.02
C VAL A 306 -25.04 19.49 5.69
N LEU A 307 -26.15 19.23 4.98
CA LEU A 307 -27.28 18.47 5.53
C LEU A 307 -27.06 16.95 5.42
N PHE A 308 -26.36 16.48 4.39
CA PHE A 308 -26.12 15.06 4.15
C PHE A 308 -25.22 14.45 5.21
N LEU A 309 -24.16 15.13 5.66
CA LEU A 309 -23.26 14.59 6.68
C LEU A 309 -23.98 14.25 8.02
N PRO A 310 -24.72 15.18 8.67
CA PRO A 310 -25.45 14.85 9.90
C PRO A 310 -26.56 13.83 9.64
N ALA A 311 -27.26 13.92 8.50
CA ALA A 311 -28.28 12.93 8.14
C ALA A 311 -27.68 11.52 7.98
N LEU A 312 -26.51 11.41 7.35
CA LEU A 312 -25.77 10.15 7.18
C LEU A 312 -25.34 9.59 8.53
N VAL A 313 -24.80 10.41 9.43
CA VAL A 313 -24.40 9.98 10.78
C VAL A 313 -25.61 9.48 11.57
N ILE A 314 -26.71 10.24 11.60
CA ILE A 314 -27.95 9.85 12.29
C ILE A 314 -28.49 8.54 11.69
N THR A 315 -28.46 8.42 10.36
CA THR A 315 -28.87 7.21 9.64
C THR A 315 -28.01 6.04 10.08
N ILE A 316 -26.67 6.15 9.99
CA ILE A 316 -25.74 5.08 10.42
C ILE A 316 -25.98 4.68 11.87
N VAL A 317 -26.08 5.64 12.79
CA VAL A 317 -26.34 5.36 14.22
C VAL A 317 -27.66 4.62 14.40
N THR A 318 -28.73 5.07 13.73
CA THR A 318 -30.04 4.40 13.74
C THR A 318 -29.95 2.97 13.17
N PHE A 319 -29.20 2.77 12.09
CA PHE A 319 -28.96 1.46 11.47
C PHE A 319 -28.13 0.52 12.36
N VAL A 320 -27.20 1.06 13.15
CA VAL A 320 -26.41 0.27 14.11
C VAL A 320 -27.25 -0.16 15.31
N ILE A 321 -28.16 0.69 15.79
CA ILE A 321 -29.02 0.38 16.94
C ILE A 321 -30.14 -0.60 16.56
N THR A 322 -30.55 -0.64 15.30
CA THR A 322 -31.65 -1.49 14.84
C THR A 322 -31.16 -2.88 14.40
N ILE A 323 -31.85 -3.95 14.85
CA ILE A 323 -31.56 -5.33 14.43
C ILE A 323 -31.73 -5.48 12.91
N VAL A 324 -32.76 -4.82 12.34
CA VAL A 324 -32.99 -4.74 10.89
C VAL A 324 -31.88 -3.97 10.17
N GLY A 325 -31.13 -3.14 10.90
CA GLY A 325 -30.16 -2.27 10.28
C GLY A 325 -28.80 -2.89 9.99
N ILE A 326 -28.43 -3.98 10.68
CA ILE A 326 -27.22 -4.76 10.42
C ILE A 326 -27.14 -5.23 8.94
N PRO A 327 -28.19 -5.86 8.35
CA PRO A 327 -28.13 -6.22 6.93
C PRO A 327 -28.12 -5.00 6.01
N LEU A 328 -28.76 -3.88 6.36
CA LEU A 328 -28.69 -2.67 5.53
C LEU A 328 -27.33 -1.94 5.64
N LEU A 329 -26.58 -2.16 6.71
CA LEU A 329 -25.21 -1.64 6.86
C LEU A 329 -24.31 -2.14 5.71
N ILE A 330 -24.56 -3.34 5.18
CA ILE A 330 -23.87 -3.91 4.02
C ILE A 330 -24.16 -3.11 2.73
N LEU A 331 -25.31 -2.41 2.66
CA LEU A 331 -25.68 -1.59 1.50
C LEU A 331 -25.02 -0.20 1.52
N ILE A 332 -24.59 0.29 2.68
CA ILE A 332 -23.93 1.60 2.83
C ILE A 332 -22.73 1.79 1.89
N PRO A 333 -21.76 0.85 1.75
CA PRO A 333 -20.66 1.03 0.79
C PRO A 333 -21.16 1.20 -0.66
N PHE A 334 -22.24 0.52 -1.05
CA PHE A 334 -22.85 0.70 -2.38
C PHE A 334 -23.51 2.07 -2.52
N ALA A 335 -24.17 2.57 -1.47
CA ALA A 335 -24.74 3.91 -1.46
C ALA A 335 -23.65 5.01 -1.56
N ILE A 336 -22.55 4.84 -0.82
CA ILE A 336 -21.37 5.72 -0.90
C ILE A 336 -20.78 5.66 -2.32
N LEU A 337 -20.65 4.48 -2.92
CA LEU A 337 -20.16 4.32 -4.28
C LEU A 337 -21.07 5.05 -5.29
N GLY A 338 -22.39 4.93 -5.16
CA GLY A 338 -23.34 5.66 -5.98
C GLY A 338 -23.18 7.18 -5.85
N LEU A 339 -22.98 7.68 -4.63
CA LEU A 339 -22.70 9.10 -4.37
C LEU A 339 -21.39 9.55 -5.03
N ILE A 340 -20.33 8.73 -4.96
CA ILE A 340 -19.05 9.02 -5.62
C ILE A 340 -19.24 9.13 -7.14
N ILE A 341 -19.98 8.20 -7.74
CA ILE A 341 -20.27 8.25 -9.19
C ILE A 341 -21.03 9.54 -9.54
N LEU A 342 -22.08 9.89 -8.79
CA LEU A 342 -22.82 11.14 -8.97
C LEU A 342 -21.92 12.38 -8.85
N ALA A 343 -21.03 12.39 -7.86
CA ALA A 343 -20.06 13.46 -7.66
C ALA A 343 -19.11 13.59 -8.86
N VAL A 344 -18.57 12.47 -9.35
CA VAL A 344 -17.67 12.43 -10.51
C VAL A 344 -18.39 12.93 -11.76
N VAL A 345 -19.65 12.53 -11.97
CA VAL A 345 -20.44 13.01 -13.11
C VAL A 345 -20.68 14.52 -13.03
N GLY A 346 -21.03 15.02 -11.85
CA GLY A 346 -21.19 16.46 -11.60
C GLY A 346 -19.92 17.24 -11.87
N PHE A 347 -18.80 16.79 -11.29
CA PHE A 347 -17.48 17.39 -11.51
C PHE A 347 -17.08 17.37 -13.00
N THR A 348 -17.35 16.27 -13.70
CA THR A 348 -17.09 16.13 -15.14
C THR A 348 -17.86 17.17 -15.96
N GLY A 349 -19.12 17.43 -15.62
CA GLY A 349 -19.93 18.48 -16.27
C GLY A 349 -19.36 19.89 -16.07
N VAL A 350 -18.86 20.19 -14.86
CA VAL A 350 -18.17 21.46 -14.57
C VAL A 350 -16.86 21.55 -15.36
N ALA A 351 -16.06 20.48 -15.37
CA ALA A 351 -14.81 20.43 -16.11
C ALA A 351 -15.03 20.61 -17.63
N TYR A 352 -16.03 19.95 -18.21
CA TYR A 352 -16.39 20.14 -19.62
C TYR A 352 -16.71 21.60 -19.95
N ARG A 353 -17.49 22.27 -19.09
CA ARG A 353 -17.81 23.69 -19.28
C ARG A 353 -16.57 24.58 -19.18
N VAL A 354 -15.73 24.36 -18.17
CA VAL A 354 -14.48 25.10 -17.98
C VAL A 354 -13.54 24.91 -19.18
N GLY A 355 -13.45 23.67 -19.69
CA GLY A 355 -12.71 23.34 -20.90
C GLY A 355 -13.24 24.02 -22.17
N GLY A 356 -14.56 24.14 -22.31
CA GLY A 356 -15.19 24.86 -23.43
C GLY A 356 -14.97 26.37 -23.38
N ILE A 357 -14.94 26.96 -22.18
CA ILE A 357 -14.53 28.36 -22.00
C ILE A 357 -13.06 28.52 -22.39
N LEU A 358 -12.20 27.58 -22.01
CA LEU A 358 -10.79 27.61 -22.38
C LEU A 358 -10.58 27.49 -23.89
N SER A 359 -11.26 26.55 -24.56
CA SER A 359 -11.14 26.34 -26.01
C SER A 359 -11.57 27.57 -26.81
N SER A 360 -12.69 28.18 -26.44
CA SER A 360 -13.21 29.39 -27.08
C SER A 360 -12.32 30.61 -26.86
N ARG A 361 -11.69 30.75 -25.69
CA ARG A 361 -10.77 31.86 -25.38
C ARG A 361 -9.41 31.74 -26.06
N LEU A 362 -8.88 30.53 -26.19
CA LEU A 362 -7.59 30.28 -26.85
C LEU A 362 -7.71 30.01 -28.37
N GLY A 363 -8.94 29.83 -28.89
CA GLY A 363 -9.17 29.48 -30.29
C GLY A 363 -8.65 28.09 -30.64
N TRP A 364 -8.53 27.19 -29.67
CA TRP A 364 -8.06 25.83 -29.89
C TRP A 364 -9.20 24.96 -30.44
N PRO A 365 -9.01 24.28 -31.59
CA PRO A 365 -9.99 23.34 -32.13
C PRO A 365 -9.98 22.06 -31.27
N LEU A 366 -10.68 22.12 -30.14
CA LEU A 366 -10.99 20.96 -29.32
C LEU A 366 -12.33 20.40 -29.80
N ASP A 367 -12.33 19.80 -31.00
CA ASP A 367 -13.56 19.28 -31.64
C ASP A 367 -14.10 18.03 -30.92
N ASN A 368 -13.26 17.40 -30.10
CA ASN A 368 -13.58 16.19 -29.38
C ASN A 368 -13.99 16.49 -27.91
N PRO A 369 -15.20 16.11 -27.46
CA PRO A 369 -15.67 16.31 -26.08
C PRO A 369 -14.71 15.79 -25.01
N TYR A 370 -14.01 14.68 -25.27
CA TYR A 370 -13.02 14.13 -24.34
C TYR A 370 -11.87 15.11 -24.09
N ARG A 371 -11.35 15.74 -25.15
CA ARG A 371 -10.24 16.70 -25.05
C ARG A 371 -10.67 17.99 -24.36
N VAL A 372 -11.90 18.44 -24.61
CA VAL A 372 -12.50 19.58 -23.91
C VAL A 372 -12.57 19.31 -22.41
N THR A 373 -13.11 18.16 -22.00
CA THR A 373 -13.21 17.78 -20.59
C THR A 373 -11.85 17.68 -19.92
N VAL A 374 -10.88 16.98 -20.54
CA VAL A 374 -9.52 16.82 -19.99
C VAL A 374 -8.83 18.18 -19.86
N ALA A 375 -8.95 19.06 -20.85
CA ALA A 375 -8.40 20.42 -20.77
C ALA A 375 -9.01 21.21 -19.60
N GLY A 376 -10.31 21.04 -19.36
CA GLY A 376 -10.99 21.63 -18.19
C GLY A 376 -10.51 21.07 -16.86
N ILE A 377 -10.30 19.75 -16.76
CA ILE A 377 -9.73 19.09 -15.56
C ILE A 377 -8.33 19.63 -15.26
N VAL A 378 -7.47 19.68 -16.29
CA VAL A 378 -6.12 20.22 -16.18
C VAL A 378 -6.17 21.67 -15.72
N LEU A 379 -7.09 22.49 -16.26
CA LEU A 379 -7.24 23.89 -15.85
C LEU A 379 -7.68 24.03 -14.39
N LEU A 380 -8.65 23.22 -13.94
CA LEU A 380 -9.10 23.21 -12.54
C LEU A 380 -7.99 22.75 -11.58
N MET A 381 -7.18 21.80 -11.99
CA MET A 381 -6.05 21.26 -11.20
C MET A 381 -4.79 22.12 -11.30
N ALA A 382 -4.69 23.04 -12.26
CA ALA A 382 -3.48 23.82 -12.52
C ALA A 382 -2.96 24.59 -11.29
N PRO A 383 -3.79 25.26 -10.45
CA PRO A 383 -3.28 25.95 -9.27
C PRO A 383 -2.67 24.98 -8.24
N VAL A 384 -3.27 23.79 -8.08
CA VAL A 384 -2.73 22.73 -7.21
C VAL A 384 -1.42 22.19 -7.77
N LEU A 385 -1.35 21.91 -9.07
CA LEU A 385 -0.12 21.45 -9.73
C LEU A 385 1.00 22.47 -9.58
N LEU A 386 0.71 23.76 -9.81
CA LEU A 386 1.66 24.86 -9.62
C LEU A 386 2.15 24.95 -8.18
N ALA A 387 1.26 24.78 -7.20
CA ALA A 387 1.64 24.71 -5.80
C ALA A 387 2.58 23.54 -5.53
N ARG A 388 2.30 22.34 -6.06
CA ARG A 388 3.14 21.16 -5.87
C ARG A 388 4.52 21.33 -6.52
N VAL A 389 4.59 21.94 -7.70
CA VAL A 389 5.85 22.27 -8.38
C VAL A 389 6.65 23.32 -7.60
N ALA A 390 6.00 24.39 -7.11
CA ALA A 390 6.64 25.39 -6.26
C ALA A 390 7.19 24.77 -4.96
N GLY A 391 6.49 23.78 -4.41
CA GLY A 391 6.92 23.00 -3.25
C GLY A 391 8.15 22.10 -3.48
N LEU A 392 8.56 21.87 -4.73
CA LEU A 392 9.83 21.21 -5.06
C LEU A 392 11.03 22.15 -4.83
N GLY A 393 10.81 23.48 -4.85
CA GLY A 393 11.82 24.50 -4.56
C GLY A 393 12.23 24.61 -3.09
N GLY A 394 11.72 23.72 -2.23
CA GLY A 394 12.05 23.66 -0.81
C GLY A 394 11.30 24.66 0.07
N GLY A 395 11.74 24.78 1.33
CA GLY A 395 11.03 25.54 2.38
C GLY A 395 10.95 27.05 2.16
N LEU A 396 11.82 27.65 1.34
CA LEU A 396 11.81 29.10 1.08
C LEU A 396 10.56 29.53 0.29
N MET A 397 10.02 28.64 -0.56
CA MET A 397 8.80 28.88 -1.34
C MET A 397 7.52 28.48 -0.58
N PHE A 398 7.61 28.20 0.72
CA PHE A 398 6.48 27.76 1.54
C PHE A 398 5.26 28.70 1.50
N PRO A 399 5.37 30.03 1.71
CA PRO A 399 4.19 30.89 1.72
C PRO A 399 3.49 30.94 0.35
N VAL A 400 4.27 30.94 -0.74
CA VAL A 400 3.74 30.92 -2.11
C VAL A 400 3.07 29.58 -2.41
N THR A 401 3.72 28.48 -2.05
CA THR A 401 3.20 27.12 -2.20
C THR A 401 1.91 26.93 -1.40
N PHE A 402 1.86 27.46 -0.18
CA PHE A 402 0.69 27.39 0.67
C PHE A 402 -0.48 28.20 0.11
N ALA A 403 -0.24 29.44 -0.32
CA ALA A 403 -1.27 30.29 -0.90
C ALA A 403 -1.85 29.68 -2.19
N LEU A 404 -0.98 29.22 -3.11
CA LEU A 404 -1.43 28.54 -4.34
C LEU A 404 -2.16 27.23 -4.04
N GLY A 405 -1.69 26.47 -3.05
CA GLY A 405 -2.33 25.23 -2.63
C GLY A 405 -3.72 25.46 -2.05
N LEU A 406 -3.88 26.50 -1.24
CA LEU A 406 -5.17 26.89 -0.66
C LEU A 406 -6.15 27.36 -1.74
N ILE A 407 -5.70 28.20 -2.67
CA ILE A 407 -6.51 28.65 -3.80
C ILE A 407 -6.93 27.45 -4.66
N GLY A 408 -6.00 26.56 -4.99
CA GLY A 408 -6.28 25.36 -5.77
C GLY A 408 -7.28 24.43 -5.08
N ALA A 409 -7.11 24.20 -3.78
CA ALA A 409 -8.05 23.41 -2.98
C ALA A 409 -9.44 24.05 -2.93
N ALA A 410 -9.53 25.39 -2.81
CA ALA A 410 -10.79 26.11 -2.82
C ALA A 410 -11.49 26.03 -4.19
N VAL A 411 -10.75 26.21 -5.29
CA VAL A 411 -11.28 26.07 -6.65
C VAL A 411 -11.79 24.66 -6.90
N GLU A 412 -11.01 23.65 -6.51
CA GLU A 412 -11.42 22.26 -6.63
C GLU A 412 -12.68 21.97 -5.78
N TYR A 413 -12.70 22.42 -4.53
CA TYR A 413 -13.86 22.28 -3.64
C TYR A 413 -15.12 22.85 -4.29
N VAL A 414 -15.04 24.07 -4.78
CA VAL A 414 -16.16 24.75 -5.46
C VAL A 414 -16.59 24.00 -6.72
N ALA A 415 -15.67 23.43 -7.48
CA ALA A 415 -16.02 22.62 -8.64
C ALA A 415 -16.79 21.35 -8.25
N TRP A 416 -16.38 20.65 -7.18
CA TRP A 416 -17.10 19.49 -6.65
C TRP A 416 -18.49 19.87 -6.11
N THR A 417 -18.61 20.99 -5.38
CA THR A 417 -19.90 21.42 -4.82
C THR A 417 -20.89 21.83 -5.91
N ILE A 418 -20.45 22.64 -6.88
CA ILE A 418 -21.28 23.02 -8.03
C ILE A 418 -21.70 21.78 -8.83
N GLY A 419 -20.77 20.84 -9.06
CA GLY A 419 -21.05 19.60 -9.78
C GLY A 419 -22.13 18.77 -9.10
N LEU A 420 -22.01 18.55 -7.79
CA LEU A 420 -23.02 17.82 -7.00
C LEU A 420 -24.38 18.52 -7.03
N GLY A 421 -24.41 19.85 -6.87
CA GLY A 421 -25.65 20.61 -6.92
C GLY A 421 -26.34 20.59 -8.29
N ALA A 422 -25.57 20.62 -9.38
CA ALA A 422 -26.11 20.49 -10.74
C ALA A 422 -26.76 19.11 -10.97
N VAL A 423 -26.17 18.05 -10.42
CA VAL A 423 -26.74 16.70 -10.47
C VAL A 423 -28.02 16.61 -9.64
N ALA A 424 -28.03 17.19 -8.43
CA ALA A 424 -29.21 17.22 -7.57
C ALA A 424 -30.38 17.97 -8.24
N LEU A 425 -30.11 19.16 -8.80
CA LEU A 425 -31.09 19.96 -9.55
C LEU A 425 -31.73 19.18 -10.71
N ASN A 426 -30.89 18.54 -11.53
CA ASN A 426 -31.36 17.74 -12.66
C ASN A 426 -32.23 16.54 -12.21
N ARG A 427 -31.95 15.98 -11.02
CA ARG A 427 -32.77 14.90 -10.46
C ARG A 427 -34.12 15.43 -9.95
N PHE A 428 -34.15 16.56 -9.23
CA PHE A 428 -35.40 17.13 -8.70
C PHE A 428 -36.37 17.56 -9.79
N GLU A 429 -35.90 18.17 -10.88
CA GLU A 429 -36.77 18.55 -12.00
C GLU A 429 -37.39 17.33 -12.71
N ARG A 430 -36.63 16.24 -12.88
CA ARG A 430 -37.18 14.98 -13.41
C ARG A 430 -38.28 14.41 -12.53
N LEU A 431 -38.20 14.61 -11.22
CA LEU A 431 -39.23 14.17 -10.26
C LEU A 431 -40.47 15.08 -10.28
N GLN A 432 -40.31 16.36 -10.60
CA GLN A 432 -41.41 17.33 -10.68
C GLN A 432 -42.15 17.30 -12.02
N GLY A 433 -41.67 16.54 -13.02
CA GLY A 433 -42.38 16.33 -14.28
C GLY A 433 -42.60 17.58 -15.13
N VAL A 434 -41.90 18.68 -14.83
CA VAL A 434 -42.02 19.94 -15.56
C VAL A 434 -41.43 19.73 -16.96
N ARG A 435 -42.30 19.45 -17.94
CA ARG A 435 -41.92 19.43 -19.35
C ARG A 435 -41.38 20.82 -19.69
N PRO A 436 -40.20 20.95 -20.31
CA PRO A 436 -39.77 22.24 -20.81
C PRO A 436 -40.81 22.74 -21.82
N ALA A 437 -41.25 23.98 -21.65
CA ALA A 437 -42.10 24.63 -22.65
C ALA A 437 -41.37 24.59 -24.00
N PRO A 438 -42.06 24.24 -25.10
CA PRO A 438 -41.44 24.25 -26.42
C PRO A 438 -40.95 25.68 -26.69
N VAL A 439 -39.66 25.79 -27.00
CA VAL A 439 -39.06 27.03 -27.48
C VAL A 439 -39.67 27.26 -28.87
N ALA A 440 -40.46 28.34 -28.99
CA ALA A 440 -41.05 28.79 -30.25
C ALA A 440 -40.01 29.47 -31.15
#